data_AF-A0A4V2EJ63-F1
#
_entry.id   AF-A0A4V2EJ63-F1
#
_cell.length_a   1.000
_cell.length_b   1.000
_cell.length_c   1.000
_cell.angle_alpha   90.00
_cell.angle_beta   90.00
_cell.angle_gamma   90.00
#
_symmetry.space_group_name_H-M   'P 1'
#
loop_
_entity.id
_entity.type
_entity.pdbx_description
1 polymer ?
#
loop_
_entity_poly.entity_id
_entity_poly.type
_entity_poly.pdbx_seq_one_letter_code
_entity_poly.pdbx_strand_id
1 'polypeptide(L)'
;MPYTGTAFLRKKSSFNVFNLGASYLDEAIEQINYLVDELGHYQIALLIQADEFGITLQKSLTTALKMKGSTPQAIGRFRRNTNEVEKALKLINKANATAVAMVGTFKPLAHFIHLSQKQNKQFVFTCVSFASSEDLFNELKLPSKLMITEVVPSPTKCTGKICEQFRASIQEHRLPETHAIFEGYLNALEFSRAAKMCPLPYNNACVLKALNNVIKQDPELRHLFKIKAMQKNLPIFRSYHT
;
A
#
# COMPACT_ATOMS: atom_id res chain seq x y z
N MET A 1 6.12 4.90 13.28
CA MET A 1 6.74 5.44 12.04
C MET A 1 5.73 6.29 11.29
N PRO A 2 6.12 7.38 10.59
CA PRO A 2 5.19 8.08 9.72
C PRO A 2 4.77 7.12 8.59
N TYR A 3 3.48 6.83 8.52
CA TYR A 3 2.92 5.87 7.56
C TYR A 3 2.37 6.64 6.36
N THR A 4 3.21 6.89 5.35
CA THR A 4 2.83 7.68 4.18
C THR A 4 3.68 7.42 2.93
N GLY A 5 3.03 7.37 1.78
CA GLY A 5 3.64 7.29 0.44
C GLY A 5 3.67 8.61 -0.32
N THR A 6 3.45 9.75 0.35
CA THR A 6 3.27 11.06 -0.32
C THR A 6 4.51 11.55 -1.08
N ALA A 7 4.29 12.25 -2.19
CA ALA A 7 5.36 12.67 -3.10
C ALA A 7 6.24 13.81 -2.54
N PHE A 8 5.69 14.71 -1.71
CA PHE A 8 6.46 15.87 -1.22
C PHE A 8 7.57 15.48 -0.24
N LEU A 9 7.41 14.35 0.46
CA LEU A 9 8.46 13.77 1.32
C LEU A 9 9.53 13.00 0.55
N ARG A 10 9.35 12.83 -0.77
CA ARG A 10 10.24 12.06 -1.65
C ARG A 10 10.98 12.92 -2.67
N LYS A 11 10.38 14.03 -3.13
CA LYS A 11 10.98 14.95 -4.10
C LYS A 11 11.26 16.30 -3.44
N LYS A 12 12.53 16.57 -3.09
CA LYS A 12 13.01 17.82 -2.46
C LYS A 12 12.38 18.10 -1.08
N SER A 13 12.37 17.09 -0.21
CA SER A 13 12.02 17.30 1.20
C SER A 13 13.06 18.23 1.86
N SER A 14 12.60 19.28 2.54
CA SER A 14 13.43 20.07 3.48
C SER A 14 13.73 19.31 4.77
N PHE A 15 13.10 18.15 4.96
CA PHE A 15 13.26 17.25 6.10
C PHE A 15 14.14 16.06 5.73
N ASN A 16 14.91 15.60 6.71
CA ASN A 16 15.69 14.37 6.64
C ASN A 16 14.76 13.15 6.71
N VAL A 17 14.26 12.72 5.56
CA VAL A 17 13.29 11.62 5.44
C VAL A 17 13.88 10.52 4.57
N PHE A 18 13.76 9.29 5.07
CA PHE A 18 14.01 8.07 4.32
C PHE A 18 12.69 7.31 4.19
N ASN A 19 12.45 6.70 3.02
CA ASN A 19 11.24 5.94 2.75
C ASN A 19 11.62 4.53 2.33
N LEU A 20 11.23 3.54 3.15
CA LEU A 20 11.35 2.13 2.81
C LEU A 20 10.29 1.73 1.76
N GLY A 21 9.01 2.00 2.02
CA GLY A 21 7.94 1.60 1.11
C GLY A 21 7.90 2.36 -0.22
N ALA A 22 7.22 1.77 -1.21
CA ALA A 22 6.90 2.41 -2.48
C ALA A 22 6.07 3.71 -2.29
N SER A 23 6.04 4.57 -3.31
CA SER A 23 5.22 5.79 -3.24
C SER A 23 3.75 5.49 -3.56
N TYR A 24 2.86 6.40 -3.17
CA TYR A 24 1.45 6.34 -3.55
C TYR A 24 1.22 6.35 -5.06
N LEU A 25 2.14 6.93 -5.84
CA LEU A 25 2.06 6.86 -7.29
C LEU A 25 2.42 5.47 -7.80
N ASP A 26 3.45 4.84 -7.24
CA ASP A 26 3.84 3.50 -7.62
C ASP A 26 2.71 2.50 -7.28
N GLU A 27 2.13 2.59 -6.09
CA GLU A 27 0.98 1.76 -5.70
C GLU A 27 -0.24 1.99 -6.61
N ALA A 28 -0.52 3.26 -6.96
CA ALA A 28 -1.61 3.57 -7.89
C ALA A 28 -1.36 2.99 -9.29
N ILE A 29 -0.13 3.08 -9.80
CA ILE A 29 0.25 2.48 -11.09
C ILE A 29 0.03 0.97 -11.03
N GLU A 30 0.45 0.32 -9.96
CA GLU A 30 0.29 -1.13 -9.80
C GLU A 30 -1.18 -1.55 -9.77
N GLN A 31 -2.04 -0.82 -9.05
CA GLN A 31 -3.49 -1.05 -9.04
C GLN A 31 -4.09 -0.91 -10.43
N ILE A 32 -3.74 0.14 -11.16
CA ILE A 32 -4.28 0.39 -12.50
C ILE A 32 -3.75 -0.64 -13.52
N ASN A 33 -2.48 -1.05 -13.44
CA ASN A 33 -1.94 -2.13 -14.28
C ASN A 33 -2.70 -3.44 -14.03
N TYR A 34 -2.93 -3.80 -12.77
CA TYR A 34 -3.72 -4.98 -12.43
C TYR A 34 -5.15 -4.91 -13.00
N LEU A 35 -5.85 -3.79 -12.78
CA LEU A 35 -7.22 -3.64 -13.27
C LEU A 35 -7.31 -3.63 -14.80
N VAL A 36 -6.42 -2.90 -15.47
CA VAL A 36 -6.49 -2.66 -16.92
C VAL A 36 -5.79 -3.75 -17.71
N ASP A 37 -4.50 -3.99 -17.44
CA ASP A 37 -3.68 -4.87 -18.27
C ASP A 37 -3.94 -6.35 -17.98
N GLU A 38 -4.16 -6.71 -16.70
CA GLU A 38 -4.33 -8.11 -16.31
C GLU A 38 -5.80 -8.55 -16.35
N LEU A 39 -6.74 -7.66 -15.99
CA LEU A 39 -8.17 -8.00 -15.90
C LEU A 39 -9.06 -7.36 -16.98
N GLY A 40 -8.55 -6.40 -17.76
CA GLY A 40 -9.31 -5.76 -18.84
C GLY A 40 -10.39 -4.76 -18.39
N HIS A 41 -10.35 -4.27 -17.15
CA HIS A 41 -11.28 -3.27 -16.64
C HIS A 41 -10.85 -1.85 -17.00
N TYR A 42 -11.48 -1.25 -18.00
CA TYR A 42 -11.24 0.16 -18.38
C TYR A 42 -12.21 1.15 -17.71
N GLN A 43 -13.38 0.67 -17.29
CA GLN A 43 -14.40 1.46 -16.61
C GLN A 43 -14.20 1.42 -15.10
N ILE A 44 -13.28 2.26 -14.62
CA ILE A 44 -12.85 2.29 -13.22
C ILE A 44 -13.45 3.51 -12.52
N ALA A 45 -14.12 3.29 -11.40
CA ALA A 45 -14.52 4.35 -10.47
C ALA A 45 -13.55 4.44 -9.28
N LEU A 46 -13.57 5.58 -8.60
CA LEU A 46 -12.76 5.81 -7.40
C LEU A 46 -13.66 6.00 -6.18
N LEU A 47 -13.33 5.33 -5.07
CA LEU A 47 -13.90 5.60 -3.75
C LEU A 47 -12.82 6.25 -2.88
N ILE A 48 -13.03 7.49 -2.45
CA ILE A 48 -11.98 8.31 -1.84
C ILE A 48 -12.40 8.85 -0.46
N GLN A 49 -11.60 8.60 0.57
CA GLN A 49 -11.70 9.29 1.86
C GLN A 49 -11.53 10.81 1.69
N ALA A 50 -12.40 11.60 2.28
CA ALA A 50 -12.40 13.05 2.14
C ALA A 50 -11.40 13.72 3.11
N ASP A 51 -10.11 13.48 2.90
CA ASP A 51 -8.99 14.14 3.60
C ASP A 51 -7.76 14.28 2.68
N GLU A 52 -6.66 14.84 3.20
CA GLU A 52 -5.41 15.04 2.44
C GLU A 52 -4.80 13.72 1.92
N PHE A 53 -4.94 12.64 2.68
CA PHE A 53 -4.51 11.31 2.25
C PHE A 53 -5.29 10.87 1.00
N GLY A 54 -6.63 10.96 1.04
CA GLY A 54 -7.48 10.64 -0.10
C GLY A 54 -7.27 11.54 -1.30
N ILE A 55 -7.07 12.85 -1.10
CA ILE A 55 -6.76 13.80 -2.19
C ILE A 55 -5.44 13.43 -2.88
N THR A 56 -4.41 13.09 -2.10
CA THR A 56 -3.10 12.72 -2.64
C THR A 56 -3.18 11.46 -3.51
N LEU A 57 -3.82 10.41 -3.01
CA LEU A 57 -3.95 9.15 -3.75
C LEU A 57 -4.93 9.24 -4.92
N GLN A 58 -5.97 10.06 -4.83
CA GLN A 58 -6.82 10.35 -5.98
C GLN A 58 -6.01 10.96 -7.13
N LYS A 59 -5.10 11.91 -6.84
CA LYS A 59 -4.22 12.47 -7.88
C LYS A 59 -3.37 11.36 -8.51
N SER A 60 -2.76 10.50 -7.70
CA SER A 60 -1.97 9.36 -8.17
C SER A 60 -2.77 8.40 -9.05
N LEU A 61 -3.98 8.00 -8.62
CA LEU A 61 -4.87 7.09 -9.37
C LEU A 61 -5.33 7.72 -10.68
N THR A 62 -5.70 9.00 -10.67
CA THR A 62 -6.06 9.73 -11.91
C THR A 62 -4.86 9.83 -12.85
N THR A 63 -3.64 10.06 -12.34
CA THR A 63 -2.42 10.03 -13.16
C THR A 63 -2.18 8.65 -13.76
N ALA A 64 -2.28 7.58 -12.96
CA ALA A 64 -2.11 6.20 -13.43
C ALA A 64 -3.15 5.81 -14.50
N LEU A 65 -4.43 6.18 -14.30
CA LEU A 65 -5.48 6.00 -15.30
C LEU A 65 -5.18 6.75 -16.61
N LYS A 66 -4.71 8.00 -16.50
CA LYS A 66 -4.33 8.80 -17.67
C LYS A 66 -3.18 8.17 -18.46
N MET A 67 -2.22 7.53 -17.78
CA MET A 67 -1.15 6.77 -18.45
C MET A 67 -1.70 5.59 -19.28
N LYS A 68 -2.88 5.08 -18.93
CA LYS A 68 -3.64 4.06 -19.69
C LYS A 68 -4.66 4.66 -20.66
N GLY A 69 -4.65 5.98 -20.88
CA GLY A 69 -5.62 6.66 -21.74
C GLY A 69 -7.04 6.70 -21.20
N SER A 70 -7.25 6.47 -19.90
CA SER A 70 -8.58 6.47 -19.26
C SER A 70 -8.70 7.57 -18.19
N THR A 71 -9.93 7.82 -17.74
CA THR A 71 -10.26 8.69 -16.62
C THR A 71 -11.30 8.01 -15.72
N PRO A 72 -11.40 8.40 -14.43
CA PRO A 72 -12.40 7.86 -13.53
C PRO A 72 -13.83 8.02 -14.06
N GLN A 73 -14.62 6.95 -14.06
CA GLN A 73 -16.05 7.00 -14.43
C GLN A 73 -16.88 7.76 -13.41
N ALA A 74 -16.52 7.63 -12.14
CA ALA A 74 -17.06 8.41 -11.04
C ALA A 74 -16.03 8.49 -9.92
N ILE A 75 -16.16 9.53 -9.10
CA ILE A 75 -15.36 9.69 -7.88
C ILE A 75 -16.35 9.87 -6.72
N GLY A 76 -16.60 8.78 -6.01
CA GLY A 76 -17.38 8.79 -4.77
C GLY A 76 -16.49 9.19 -3.59
N ARG A 77 -17.01 10.01 -2.68
CA ARG A 77 -16.30 10.41 -1.46
C ARG A 77 -17.07 10.05 -0.21
N PHE A 78 -16.33 9.70 0.85
CA PHE A 78 -16.88 9.48 2.20
C PHE A 78 -16.07 10.25 3.24
N ARG A 79 -16.70 10.62 4.34
CA ARG A 79 -16.09 11.44 5.40
C ARG A 79 -15.07 10.61 6.20
N ARG A 80 -13.93 11.22 6.53
CA ARG A 80 -12.92 10.60 7.41
C ARG A 80 -13.53 10.24 8.77
N ASN A 81 -13.12 9.10 9.34
CA ASN A 81 -13.59 8.57 10.62
C ASN A 81 -15.10 8.22 10.66
N THR A 82 -15.71 7.94 9.50
CA THR A 82 -17.07 7.42 9.41
C THR A 82 -17.11 6.25 8.43
N ASN A 83 -18.23 5.51 8.44
CA ASN A 83 -18.55 4.49 7.44
C ASN A 83 -19.62 4.98 6.45
N GLU A 84 -19.80 6.29 6.29
CA GLU A 84 -20.87 6.89 5.47
C GLU A 84 -20.54 6.82 3.97
N VAL A 85 -20.59 5.63 3.39
CA VAL A 85 -20.20 5.34 2.00
C VAL A 85 -21.39 5.21 1.04
N GLU A 86 -22.63 5.28 1.55
CA GLU A 86 -23.86 5.02 0.80
C GLU A 86 -24.05 6.02 -0.35
N LYS A 87 -23.75 7.31 -0.10
CA LYS A 87 -23.81 8.35 -1.14
C LYS A 87 -22.79 8.09 -2.24
N ALA A 88 -21.57 7.69 -1.86
CA ALA A 88 -20.52 7.32 -2.81
C ALA A 88 -20.92 6.10 -3.65
N LEU A 89 -21.48 5.07 -3.01
CA LEU A 89 -21.97 3.87 -3.68
C LEU A 89 -23.08 4.19 -4.68
N LYS A 90 -24.06 5.03 -4.30
CA LYS A 90 -25.14 5.45 -5.19
C LYS A 90 -24.61 6.18 -6.43
N LEU A 91 -23.57 6.99 -6.28
CA LEU A 91 -22.92 7.67 -7.40
C LEU A 91 -22.20 6.68 -8.31
N ILE A 92 -21.36 5.81 -7.74
CA ILE A 92 -20.55 4.82 -8.47
C ILE A 92 -21.45 3.84 -9.24
N ASN A 93 -22.56 3.40 -8.64
CA ASN A 93 -23.50 2.48 -9.27
C ASN A 93 -24.17 3.03 -10.54
N LYS A 94 -24.23 4.36 -10.70
CA LYS A 94 -24.77 5.02 -11.90
C LYS A 94 -23.74 5.20 -13.01
N ALA A 95 -22.46 4.96 -12.73
CA ALA A 95 -21.35 5.30 -13.61
C ALA A 95 -20.89 4.14 -14.52
N ASN A 96 -21.65 3.04 -14.57
CA ASN A 96 -21.31 1.83 -15.35
C ASN A 96 -19.88 1.31 -15.11
N ALA A 97 -19.31 1.57 -13.93
CA ALA A 97 -18.01 1.07 -13.56
C ALA A 97 -18.05 -0.47 -13.45
N THR A 98 -16.94 -1.10 -13.78
CA THR A 98 -16.73 -2.56 -13.61
C THR A 98 -15.70 -2.85 -12.51
N ALA A 99 -14.90 -1.86 -12.14
CA ALA A 99 -13.96 -1.92 -11.03
C ALA A 99 -13.96 -0.63 -10.21
N VAL A 100 -13.53 -0.73 -8.95
CA VAL A 100 -13.43 0.41 -8.02
C VAL A 100 -12.06 0.40 -7.35
N ALA A 101 -11.25 1.42 -7.62
CA ALA A 101 -10.03 1.67 -6.86
C ALA A 101 -10.36 2.51 -5.62
N MET A 102 -10.04 1.97 -4.45
CA MET A 102 -10.48 2.50 -3.16
C MET A 102 -9.33 3.10 -2.37
N VAL A 103 -9.62 4.16 -1.62
CA VAL A 103 -8.67 4.86 -0.77
C VAL A 103 -9.34 5.18 0.57
N GLY A 104 -8.90 4.51 1.64
CA GLY A 104 -9.52 4.62 2.94
C GLY A 104 -8.90 3.69 3.99
N THR A 105 -9.48 3.72 5.19
CA THR A 105 -9.21 2.73 6.25
C THR A 105 -10.09 1.49 6.06
N PHE A 106 -9.70 0.34 6.62
CA PHE A 106 -10.40 -0.93 6.36
C PHE A 106 -11.91 -0.90 6.60
N LYS A 107 -12.41 -0.32 7.70
CA LYS A 107 -13.86 -0.35 8.04
C LYS A 107 -14.78 0.25 6.98
N PRO A 108 -14.60 1.50 6.52
CA PRO A 108 -15.45 2.06 5.46
C PRO A 108 -15.31 1.30 4.14
N LEU A 109 -14.12 0.77 3.83
CA LEU A 109 -13.90 0.01 2.60
C LEU A 109 -14.63 -1.34 2.64
N ALA A 110 -14.55 -2.06 3.76
CA ALA A 110 -15.30 -3.30 3.98
C ALA A 110 -16.80 -3.06 3.89
N HIS A 111 -17.30 -2.00 4.52
CA HIS A 111 -18.72 -1.62 4.46
C HIS A 111 -19.17 -1.30 3.04
N PHE A 112 -18.34 -0.60 2.25
CA PHE A 112 -18.63 -0.36 0.83
C PHE A 112 -18.72 -1.65 0.02
N ILE A 113 -17.76 -2.57 0.19
CA ILE A 113 -17.78 -3.89 -0.46
C ILE A 113 -19.07 -4.63 -0.07
N HIS A 114 -19.40 -4.71 1.22
CA HIS A 114 -20.61 -5.36 1.71
C HIS A 114 -21.86 -4.79 1.05
N LEU A 115 -22.03 -3.46 1.07
CA LEU A 115 -23.20 -2.81 0.49
C LEU A 115 -23.30 -3.03 -1.03
N SER A 116 -22.17 -3.06 -1.74
CA SER A 116 -22.16 -3.33 -3.18
C SER A 116 -22.61 -4.78 -3.49
N GLN A 117 -22.14 -5.76 -2.71
CA GLN A 117 -22.53 -7.16 -2.84
C GLN A 117 -24.02 -7.36 -2.53
N LYS A 118 -24.55 -6.69 -1.49
CA LYS A 118 -25.99 -6.68 -1.17
C LYS A 118 -26.86 -6.16 -2.32
N GLN A 119 -26.31 -5.31 -3.18
CA GLN A 119 -26.99 -4.78 -4.37
C GLN A 119 -26.70 -5.60 -5.63
N ASN A 120 -26.17 -6.82 -5.49
CA ASN A 120 -25.76 -7.71 -6.58
C ASN A 120 -24.78 -7.06 -7.58
N LYS A 121 -23.97 -6.09 -7.12
CA LYS A 121 -22.90 -5.50 -7.93
C LYS A 121 -21.64 -6.34 -7.80
N GLN A 122 -21.07 -6.70 -8.94
CA GLN A 122 -19.89 -7.54 -9.05
C GLN A 122 -18.70 -6.69 -9.50
N PHE A 123 -18.26 -5.75 -8.65
CA PHE A 123 -17.05 -4.97 -8.94
C PHE A 123 -15.80 -5.78 -8.61
N VAL A 124 -14.71 -5.49 -9.33
CA VAL A 124 -13.36 -5.79 -8.86
C VAL A 124 -12.84 -4.60 -8.07
N PHE A 125 -12.23 -4.86 -6.92
CA PHE A 125 -11.74 -3.84 -6.00
C PHE A 125 -10.22 -3.81 -5.95
N THR A 126 -9.65 -2.62 -5.82
CA THR A 126 -8.26 -2.45 -5.41
C THR A 126 -8.13 -1.48 -4.25
N CYS A 127 -7.07 -1.61 -3.44
CA CYS A 127 -6.70 -0.61 -2.45
C CYS A 127 -5.19 -0.53 -2.25
N VAL A 128 -4.74 0.56 -1.63
CA VAL A 128 -3.34 0.73 -1.19
C VAL A 128 -3.06 -0.02 0.10
N SER A 129 -1.77 -0.23 0.38
CA SER A 129 -1.25 -0.86 1.61
C SER A 129 -1.79 -0.22 2.89
N PHE A 130 -2.09 1.09 2.85
CA PHE A 130 -2.62 1.83 3.99
C PHE A 130 -3.86 1.21 4.65
N ALA A 131 -4.67 0.47 3.88
CA ALA A 131 -5.88 -0.14 4.40
C ALA A 131 -5.62 -1.23 5.45
N SER A 132 -4.41 -1.82 5.51
CA SER A 132 -4.10 -3.07 6.21
C SER A 132 -4.88 -4.25 5.61
N SER A 133 -4.18 -5.13 4.88
CA SER A 133 -4.83 -6.26 4.24
C SER A 133 -5.41 -7.24 5.24
N GLU A 134 -4.70 -7.52 6.34
CA GLU A 134 -5.19 -8.40 7.39
C GLU A 134 -6.49 -7.87 8.02
N ASP A 135 -6.56 -6.58 8.36
CA ASP A 135 -7.76 -6.00 8.98
C ASP A 135 -8.93 -5.93 8.00
N LEU A 136 -8.68 -5.55 6.74
CA LEU A 136 -9.72 -5.48 5.73
C LEU A 136 -10.28 -6.87 5.40
N PHE A 137 -9.42 -7.88 5.24
CA PHE A 137 -9.88 -9.24 4.96
C PHE A 137 -10.70 -9.82 6.12
N ASN A 138 -10.32 -9.52 7.37
CA ASN A 138 -11.06 -9.98 8.55
C ASN A 138 -12.49 -9.40 8.65
N GLU A 139 -12.75 -8.21 8.10
CA GLU A 139 -14.10 -7.63 8.05
C GLU A 139 -14.98 -8.25 6.94
N LEU A 140 -14.37 -8.90 5.93
CA LEU A 140 -15.07 -9.44 4.78
C LEU A 140 -15.50 -10.89 5.03
N LYS A 141 -16.80 -11.10 5.20
CA LYS A 141 -17.40 -12.43 5.44
C LYS A 141 -17.70 -13.21 4.16
N LEU A 142 -17.78 -12.52 3.03
CA LEU A 142 -18.10 -13.10 1.74
C LEU A 142 -16.92 -12.92 0.78
N PRO A 143 -16.61 -13.92 -0.05
CA PRO A 143 -15.64 -13.83 -1.13
C PRO A 143 -15.81 -12.53 -1.93
N SER A 144 -14.70 -11.84 -2.22
CA SER A 144 -14.70 -10.58 -2.95
C SER A 144 -13.45 -10.48 -3.80
N LYS A 145 -13.55 -10.10 -5.07
CA LYS A 145 -12.38 -9.86 -5.93
C LYS A 145 -11.66 -8.58 -5.51
N LEU A 146 -10.81 -8.65 -4.50
CA LEU A 146 -10.08 -7.51 -3.93
C LEU A 146 -8.57 -7.78 -3.97
N MET A 147 -7.84 -6.85 -4.56
CA MET A 147 -6.37 -6.80 -4.51
C MET A 147 -5.91 -5.60 -3.69
N ILE A 148 -4.98 -5.81 -2.76
CA ILE A 148 -4.36 -4.73 -1.97
C ILE A 148 -2.88 -4.69 -2.33
N THR A 149 -2.36 -3.53 -2.69
CA THR A 149 -0.90 -3.36 -2.87
C THR A 149 -0.20 -3.39 -1.53
N GLU A 150 0.99 -3.97 -1.49
CA GLU A 150 1.79 -4.12 -0.29
C GLU A 150 3.20 -3.55 -0.55
N VAL A 151 3.73 -2.81 0.42
CA VAL A 151 5.03 -2.14 0.30
C VAL A 151 6.19 -2.96 0.88
N VAL A 152 5.86 -4.08 1.53
CA VAL A 152 6.80 -5.08 2.04
C VAL A 152 6.31 -6.49 1.67
N PRO A 153 7.17 -7.52 1.65
CA PRO A 153 6.73 -8.88 1.42
C PRO A 153 5.76 -9.37 2.49
N SER A 154 4.98 -10.39 2.15
CA SER A 154 4.07 -11.04 3.10
C SER A 154 4.83 -11.61 4.31
N PRO A 155 4.48 -11.21 5.55
CA PRO A 155 5.18 -11.67 6.75
C PRO A 155 5.04 -13.18 6.98
N THR A 156 3.88 -13.74 6.64
CA THR A 156 3.58 -15.17 6.79
C THR A 156 4.27 -16.03 5.73
N LYS A 157 4.51 -15.48 4.52
CA LYS A 157 5.06 -16.24 3.38
C LYS A 157 6.54 -15.97 3.14
N CYS A 158 7.13 -14.97 3.76
CA CYS A 158 8.53 -14.64 3.53
C CYS A 158 9.48 -15.65 4.19
N THR A 159 10.65 -15.82 3.58
CA THR A 159 11.66 -16.83 3.94
C THR A 159 12.99 -16.19 4.28
N GLY A 160 13.82 -16.92 5.02
CA GLY A 160 15.15 -16.50 5.43
C GLY A 160 15.19 -15.86 6.81
N LYS A 161 16.41 -15.56 7.25
CA LYS A 161 16.72 -15.20 8.65
C LYS A 161 15.96 -13.98 9.15
N ILE A 162 15.79 -12.95 8.33
CA ILE A 162 15.02 -11.74 8.70
C ILE A 162 13.57 -12.10 9.06
N CYS A 163 12.94 -12.98 8.28
CA CYS A 163 11.56 -13.41 8.50
C CYS A 163 11.43 -14.31 9.73
N GLU A 164 12.39 -15.20 9.94
CA GLU A 164 12.45 -16.06 11.13
C GLU A 164 12.61 -15.22 12.41
N GLN A 165 13.52 -14.24 12.41
CA GLN A 165 13.73 -13.33 13.53
C GLN A 165 12.51 -12.44 13.78
N PHE A 166 11.87 -11.95 12.72
CA PHE A 166 10.62 -11.19 12.84
C PHE A 166 9.53 -12.03 13.51
N ARG A 167 9.28 -13.26 13.00
CA ARG A 167 8.26 -14.16 13.56
C ARG A 167 8.54 -14.55 15.01
N ALA A 168 9.79 -14.81 15.36
CA ALA A 168 10.18 -15.05 16.75
C ALA A 168 9.91 -13.83 17.64
N SER A 169 10.26 -12.62 17.18
CA SER A 169 10.08 -11.38 17.93
C SER A 169 8.60 -11.07 18.21
N ILE A 170 7.73 -11.23 17.21
CA ILE A 170 6.29 -10.99 17.41
C ILE A 170 5.65 -12.06 18.30
N GLN A 171 6.14 -13.31 18.27
CA GLN A 171 5.65 -14.37 19.16
C GLN A 171 6.01 -14.08 20.62
N GLU A 172 7.26 -13.70 20.88
CA GLU A 172 7.75 -13.29 22.21
C GLU A 172 6.91 -12.15 22.79
N HIS A 173 6.59 -11.14 21.97
CA HIS A 173 5.88 -9.94 22.41
C HIS A 173 4.36 -10.01 22.20
N ARG A 174 3.82 -11.15 21.74
CA ARG A 174 2.40 -11.37 21.45
C ARG A 174 1.81 -10.31 20.51
N LEU A 175 2.57 -9.92 19.49
CA LEU A 175 2.16 -8.96 18.47
C LEU A 175 1.51 -9.68 17.28
N PRO A 176 0.57 -9.03 16.56
CA PRO A 176 -0.06 -9.63 15.39
C PRO A 176 0.91 -9.67 14.20
N GLU A 177 0.86 -10.76 13.44
CA GLU A 177 1.65 -10.96 12.22
C GLU A 177 1.01 -10.21 11.04
N THR A 178 1.30 -8.92 10.90
CA THR A 178 0.71 -8.05 9.85
C THR A 178 1.79 -7.36 9.02
N HIS A 179 1.44 -6.96 7.79
CA HIS A 179 2.34 -6.15 6.95
C HIS A 179 2.78 -4.86 7.64
N ALA A 180 1.88 -4.19 8.37
CA ALA A 180 2.19 -2.95 9.10
C ALA A 180 3.25 -3.16 10.20
N ILE A 181 3.12 -4.23 10.99
CA ILE A 181 4.10 -4.58 12.03
C ILE A 181 5.43 -5.01 11.39
N PHE A 182 5.38 -5.74 10.27
CA PHE A 182 6.60 -6.14 9.56
C PHE A 182 7.33 -4.96 8.92
N GLU A 183 6.62 -4.01 8.32
CA GLU A 183 7.21 -2.76 7.82
C GLU A 183 7.86 -1.97 8.97
N GLY A 184 7.25 -1.93 10.15
CA GLY A 184 7.85 -1.34 11.36
C GLY A 184 9.16 -2.01 11.76
N TYR A 185 9.18 -3.35 11.78
CA TYR A 185 10.39 -4.13 12.05
C TYR A 185 11.49 -3.86 11.01
N LEU A 186 11.15 -3.84 9.72
CA LEU A 186 12.11 -3.61 8.64
C LEU A 186 12.69 -2.19 8.68
N ASN A 187 11.87 -1.17 8.99
CA ASN A 187 12.38 0.20 9.19
C ASN A 187 13.42 0.25 10.32
N ALA A 188 13.16 -0.42 11.45
CA ALA A 188 14.11 -0.47 12.56
C ALA A 188 15.39 -1.26 12.19
N LEU A 189 15.24 -2.38 11.49
CA LEU A 189 16.35 -3.20 11.00
C LEU A 189 17.24 -2.41 10.05
N GLU A 190 16.65 -1.72 9.08
CA GLU A 190 17.39 -0.92 8.10
C GLU A 190 18.12 0.25 8.76
N PHE A 191 17.47 0.95 9.69
CA PHE A 191 18.12 1.98 10.49
C PHE A 191 19.32 1.43 11.28
N SER A 192 19.15 0.28 11.95
CA SER A 192 20.24 -0.37 12.69
C SER A 192 21.42 -0.73 11.79
N ARG A 193 21.14 -1.27 10.60
CA ARG A 193 22.16 -1.59 9.58
C ARG A 193 22.88 -0.33 9.09
N ALA A 194 22.14 0.74 8.79
CA ALA A 194 22.72 2.02 8.38
C ALA A 194 23.59 2.64 9.48
N ALA A 195 23.13 2.62 10.73
CA ALA A 195 23.88 3.17 11.87
C ALA A 195 25.22 2.46 12.05
N LYS A 196 25.28 1.14 11.88
CA LYS A 196 26.53 0.36 11.97
C LYS A 196 27.54 0.70 10.87
N MET A 197 27.12 1.32 9.77
CA MET A 197 28.02 1.77 8.70
C MET A 197 28.67 3.13 9.00
N CYS A 198 28.31 3.77 10.10
CA CYS A 198 28.77 5.11 10.47
C CYS A 198 29.67 5.07 11.71
N PRO A 199 30.72 5.92 11.77
CA PRO A 199 31.54 6.05 12.95
C PRO A 199 30.76 6.68 14.12
N LEU A 200 31.19 6.38 15.34
CA LEU A 200 30.72 7.05 16.54
C LEU A 200 31.55 8.32 16.81
N PRO A 201 30.94 9.41 17.32
CA PRO A 201 29.50 9.58 17.57
C PRO A 201 28.71 9.71 16.25
N TYR A 202 27.44 9.30 16.28
CA TYR A 202 26.60 9.29 15.08
C TYR A 202 26.46 10.68 14.44
N ASN A 203 26.49 10.69 13.11
CA ASN A 203 26.26 11.88 12.29
C ASN A 203 25.06 11.66 11.36
N ASN A 204 24.07 12.55 11.42
CA ASN A 204 22.87 12.51 10.58
C ASN A 204 23.18 12.40 9.08
N ALA A 205 24.20 13.12 8.59
CA ALA A 205 24.58 13.09 7.19
C ALA A 205 25.10 11.70 6.78
N CYS A 206 25.86 11.04 7.66
CA CYS A 206 26.33 9.68 7.42
C CYS A 206 25.17 8.69 7.40
N VAL A 207 24.29 8.71 8.41
CA VAL A 207 23.18 7.76 8.54
C VAL A 207 22.22 7.87 7.36
N LEU A 208 21.88 9.09 6.92
CA LEU A 208 21.02 9.29 5.75
C LEU A 208 21.67 8.78 4.45
N LYS A 209 22.99 8.97 4.29
CA LYS A 209 23.73 8.42 3.15
C LYS A 209 23.79 6.89 3.23
N ALA A 210 23.96 6.31 4.42
CA ALA A 210 24.01 4.88 4.64
C ALA A 210 22.65 4.22 4.37
N LEU A 211 21.53 4.78 4.86
CA LEU A 211 20.17 4.31 4.62
C LEU A 211 19.88 4.10 3.12
N ASN A 212 20.30 5.04 2.26
CA ASN A 212 20.14 4.93 0.79
C ASN A 212 20.94 3.80 0.12
N ASN A 213 21.81 3.11 0.88
CA ASN A 213 22.70 2.06 0.41
C ASN A 213 22.52 0.71 1.13
N VAL A 214 21.85 0.65 2.29
CA VAL A 214 21.65 -0.59 3.06
C VAL A 214 21.08 -1.69 2.18
N ILE A 215 19.90 -1.47 1.61
CA ILE A 215 19.24 -2.46 0.74
C ILE A 215 20.09 -2.81 -0.50
N LYS A 216 20.94 -1.91 -0.99
CA LYS A 216 21.78 -2.20 -2.16
C LYS A 216 22.93 -3.14 -1.82
N GLN A 217 23.45 -3.06 -0.59
CA GLN A 217 24.65 -3.78 -0.15
C GLN A 217 24.33 -5.02 0.68
N ASP A 218 23.11 -5.11 1.22
CA ASP A 218 22.72 -6.16 2.13
C ASP A 218 22.04 -7.34 1.41
N PRO A 219 22.70 -8.52 1.35
CA PRO A 219 22.16 -9.66 0.60
C PRO A 219 20.86 -10.21 1.18
N GLU A 220 20.66 -10.14 2.51
CA GLU A 220 19.43 -10.63 3.14
C GLU A 220 18.23 -9.75 2.78
N LEU A 221 18.39 -8.43 2.82
CA LEU A 221 17.33 -7.49 2.41
C LEU A 221 17.05 -7.58 0.90
N ARG A 222 18.09 -7.72 0.07
CA ARG A 222 17.91 -7.93 -1.38
C ARG A 222 17.13 -9.20 -1.69
N HIS A 223 17.43 -10.29 -0.98
CA HIS A 223 16.71 -11.54 -1.10
C HIS A 223 15.25 -11.39 -0.64
N LEU A 224 15.03 -10.80 0.53
CA LEU A 224 13.70 -10.56 1.09
C LEU A 224 12.80 -9.78 0.12
N PHE A 225 13.31 -8.66 -0.41
CA PHE A 225 12.59 -7.84 -1.36
C PHE A 225 12.64 -8.36 -2.80
N LYS A 226 13.27 -9.52 -3.07
CA LYS A 226 13.39 -10.11 -4.41
C LYS A 226 13.94 -9.13 -5.46
N ILE A 227 14.92 -8.31 -5.07
CA ILE A 227 15.46 -7.22 -5.91
C ILE A 227 16.34 -7.78 -7.02
N LYS A 228 15.96 -7.52 -8.28
CA LYS A 228 16.77 -7.88 -9.46
C LYS A 228 18.02 -6.99 -9.57
N ALA A 229 19.07 -7.48 -10.23
CA ALA A 229 20.37 -6.80 -10.31
C ALA A 229 20.31 -5.34 -10.82
N MET A 230 19.41 -5.02 -11.76
CA MET A 230 19.25 -3.68 -12.35
C MET A 230 18.06 -2.86 -11.79
N GLN A 231 17.34 -3.40 -10.80
CA GLN A 231 16.12 -2.79 -10.30
C GLN A 231 16.44 -1.61 -9.37
N LYS A 232 15.96 -0.41 -9.74
CA LYS A 232 16.21 0.84 -8.99
C LYS A 232 15.26 1.05 -7.82
N ASN A 233 14.00 0.65 -7.96
CA ASN A 233 12.95 0.85 -6.97
C ASN A 233 12.57 -0.49 -6.33
N LEU A 234 12.15 -0.48 -5.07
CA LEU A 234 11.61 -1.67 -4.43
C LEU A 234 10.34 -2.14 -5.15
N PRO A 235 10.10 -3.46 -5.25
CA PRO A 235 8.90 -3.96 -5.88
C PRO A 235 7.68 -3.70 -4.99
N ILE A 236 6.52 -3.63 -5.63
CA ILE A 236 5.23 -3.67 -4.96
C ILE A 236 4.77 -5.11 -4.92
N PHE A 237 4.33 -5.55 -3.75
CA PHE A 237 3.71 -6.86 -3.55
C PHE A 237 2.19 -6.71 -3.59
N ARG A 238 1.48 -7.84 -3.61
CA ARG A 238 0.02 -7.84 -3.68
C ARG A 238 -0.56 -8.90 -2.75
N SER A 239 -1.58 -8.51 -2.02
CA SER A 239 -2.44 -9.39 -1.22
C SER A 239 -3.80 -9.51 -1.90
N TYR A 240 -4.43 -10.67 -1.80
CA TYR A 240 -5.71 -10.94 -2.46
C TYR A 240 -6.72 -11.50 -1.46
N HIS A 241 -7.95 -11.01 -1.55
CA HIS A 241 -9.14 -11.70 -1.08
C HIS A 241 -9.83 -12.26 -2.33
N THR A 242 -10.34 -13.49 -2.26
CA THR A 242 -11.01 -14.16 -3.38
C THR A 242 -12.30 -14.78 -2.94
#